data_AF-J9GQN9-F1
#
_entry.id   AF-J9GQN9-F1
#
_cell.length_a   1.000
_cell.length_b   1.000
_cell.length_c   1.000
_cell.angle_alpha   90.00
_cell.angle_beta   90.00
_cell.angle_gamma   90.00
#
_symmetry.space_group_name_H-M   'P 1'
#
loop_
_entity.id
_entity.type
_entity.pdbx_description
1 polymer ?
#
loop_
_entity_poly.entity_id
_entity_poly.type
_entity_poly.pdbx_seq_one_letter_code
_entity_poly.pdbx_strand_id
1 'polypeptide(L)'
;PLTIAEADPKAGTISLVVQEVGVSSAKLCHLNEGDYITDIVGPLGKATHIENFGTVVCAGGGVGVAPMLPIVQALKAAGNRVITVLAGRTKELIILEKEMRASSDEVIVMTDDGSYGTKGLVTQGIEQVIQREPVHKCFAIGPAIMMKFVCLLTKKYEIPTDVSLNTIMVDGTGMCGACRITVGGQTKFVCVDGPEFDGHQVDFDEMLKRMGAFKSEEQAADEIVIEHPERLQVAECKDCKEESHSASGVESEAKSSETPVPEDPSRDAAWRKELRAQLKPKDRLAIERCQMPELEPAYRARSLYEEVNRGLSAEVAQREAQRCLDCANPGCVEGCPVGIDIPRFVKHIEKGEIMAAARTLKETSALPAVCGRVCPQEKQCESRCI
;
A
#
# COMPACT_ATOMS: atom_id res chain seq x y z
N PRO A 1 3.17 -2.93 0.82
CA PRO A 1 2.61 -2.49 2.13
C PRO A 1 3.71 -2.59 3.20
N LEU A 2 3.76 -1.64 4.13
CA LEU A 2 4.74 -1.61 5.23
C LEU A 2 4.00 -1.44 6.55
N THR A 3 4.46 -2.11 7.60
CA THR A 3 3.81 -2.03 8.92
C THR A 3 4.42 -0.94 9.77
N ILE A 4 3.56 -0.27 10.55
CA ILE A 4 3.95 0.68 11.59
C ILE A 4 4.57 -0.10 12.75
N ALA A 5 5.87 0.07 12.98
CA ALA A 5 6.59 -0.60 14.06
C ALA A 5 6.47 0.18 15.39
N GLU A 6 6.39 1.51 15.31
CA GLU A 6 6.21 2.42 16.45
C GLU A 6 5.44 3.68 15.99
N ALA A 7 4.76 4.34 16.92
CA ALA A 7 4.13 5.63 16.70
C ALA A 7 4.25 6.52 17.93
N ASP A 8 4.54 7.81 17.73
CA ASP A 8 4.46 8.85 18.75
C ASP A 8 3.42 9.90 18.33
N PRO A 9 2.18 9.80 18.87
CA PRO A 9 1.12 10.76 18.57
C PRO A 9 1.41 12.20 19.02
N LYS A 10 2.29 12.41 20.01
CA LYS A 10 2.65 13.76 20.49
C LYS A 10 3.63 14.43 19.54
N ALA A 11 4.61 13.67 19.04
CA ALA A 11 5.55 14.14 18.02
C ALA A 11 4.94 14.13 16.61
N GLY A 12 3.86 13.39 16.40
CA GLY A 12 3.22 13.22 15.09
C GLY A 12 4.04 12.31 14.17
N THR A 13 4.76 11.32 14.72
CA THR A 13 5.67 10.46 13.96
C THR A 13 5.25 9.00 13.98
N ILE A 14 5.64 8.28 12.94
CA ILE A 14 5.59 6.81 12.86
C ILE A 14 6.96 6.29 12.48
N SER A 15 7.27 5.07 12.89
CA SER A 15 8.51 4.37 12.51
C SER A 15 8.18 3.15 11.66
N LEU A 16 8.88 3.04 10.54
CA LEU A 16 8.81 1.90 9.62
C LEU A 16 10.16 1.19 9.62
N VAL A 17 10.14 -0.14 9.59
CA VAL A 17 11.34 -0.95 9.38
C VAL A 17 11.22 -1.61 8.03
N VAL A 18 12.16 -1.30 7.13
CA VAL A 18 12.13 -1.74 5.73
C VAL A 18 13.35 -2.62 5.48
N GLN A 19 13.13 -3.76 4.84
CA GLN A 19 14.18 -4.61 4.33
C GLN A 19 14.27 -4.42 2.82
N GLU A 20 15.49 -4.24 2.32
CA GLU A 20 15.74 -4.21 0.88
C GLU A 20 15.55 -5.61 0.27
N VAL A 21 14.52 -5.74 -0.55
CA VAL A 21 14.13 -7.01 -1.22
C VAL A 21 13.81 -6.83 -2.71
N GLY A 22 13.95 -5.62 -3.24
CA GLY A 22 13.70 -5.25 -4.63
C GLY A 22 13.61 -3.73 -4.83
N VAL A 23 13.40 -3.29 -6.07
CA VAL A 23 13.43 -1.87 -6.49
C VAL A 23 12.76 -0.89 -5.52
N SER A 24 11.49 -1.10 -5.16
CA SER A 24 10.73 -0.13 -4.35
C SER A 24 11.28 -0.02 -2.91
N SER A 25 11.65 -1.14 -2.30
CA SER A 25 12.30 -1.13 -0.99
C SER A 25 13.69 -0.53 -1.03
N ALA A 26 14.46 -0.77 -2.10
CA ALA A 26 15.76 -0.15 -2.29
C ALA A 26 15.63 1.38 -2.35
N LYS A 27 14.68 1.91 -3.13
CA LYS A 27 14.40 3.36 -3.17
C LYS A 27 14.12 3.95 -1.79
N LEU A 28 13.32 3.26 -0.97
CA LEU A 28 13.04 3.69 0.39
C LEU A 28 14.28 3.65 1.29
N CYS A 29 15.11 2.61 1.19
CA CYS A 29 16.34 2.48 1.97
C CYS A 29 17.42 3.52 1.58
N HIS A 30 17.34 4.12 0.38
CA HIS A 30 18.26 5.16 -0.09
C HIS A 30 17.80 6.59 0.24
N LEU A 31 16.63 6.76 0.87
CA LEU A 31 16.19 8.06 1.39
C LEU A 31 17.08 8.49 2.56
N ASN A 32 17.37 9.78 2.61
CA ASN A 32 18.08 10.43 3.70
C ASN A 32 17.13 11.25 4.58
N GLU A 33 17.62 11.67 5.74
CA GLU A 33 16.90 12.64 6.58
C GLU A 33 16.60 13.91 5.78
N GLY A 34 15.35 14.35 5.80
CA GLY A 34 14.86 15.49 5.03
C GLY A 34 14.27 15.15 3.67
N ASP A 35 14.42 13.91 3.19
CA ASP A 35 13.72 13.43 1.99
C ASP A 35 12.23 13.12 2.29
N TYR A 36 11.43 13.04 1.22
CA TYR A 36 9.98 12.89 1.32
C TYR A 36 9.50 11.60 0.64
N ILE A 37 8.52 10.95 1.29
CA ILE A 37 7.72 9.89 0.67
C ILE A 37 6.48 10.56 0.06
N THR A 38 6.28 10.39 -1.24
CA THR A 38 5.22 11.09 -1.99
C THR A 38 3.82 10.86 -1.45
N ASP A 39 3.48 9.60 -1.14
CA ASP A 39 2.15 9.21 -0.70
C ASP A 39 2.27 8.25 0.50
N ILE A 40 1.59 8.56 1.61
CA ILE A 40 1.46 7.70 2.80
C ILE A 40 -0.03 7.59 3.12
N VAL A 41 -0.54 6.36 3.18
CA VAL A 41 -1.95 6.07 3.51
C VAL A 41 -2.00 5.11 4.68
N GLY A 42 -2.61 5.51 5.79
CA GLY A 42 -2.77 4.68 6.98
C GLY A 42 -3.43 5.42 8.16
N PRO A 43 -3.65 4.71 9.29
CA PRO A 43 -3.44 3.27 9.46
C PRO A 43 -4.46 2.43 8.67
N LEU A 44 -4.03 1.25 8.20
CA LEU A 44 -4.86 0.31 7.42
C LEU A 44 -4.94 -1.05 8.14
N GLY A 45 -5.92 -1.86 7.75
CA GLY A 45 -6.18 -3.14 8.40
C GLY A 45 -6.97 -3.01 9.71
N LYS A 46 -7.32 -4.17 10.27
CA LYS A 46 -7.90 -4.32 11.58
C LYS A 46 -6.79 -4.41 12.62
N ALA A 47 -7.03 -3.79 13.77
CA ALA A 47 -6.14 -3.91 14.92
C ALA A 47 -6.08 -5.37 15.41
N THR A 48 -4.91 -5.77 15.87
CA THR A 48 -4.68 -7.06 16.53
C THR A 48 -5.65 -7.24 17.70
N HIS A 49 -6.21 -8.44 17.85
CA HIS A 49 -7.01 -8.77 19.01
C HIS A 49 -6.11 -9.02 20.23
N ILE A 50 -6.19 -8.15 21.23
CA ILE A 50 -5.38 -8.20 22.45
C ILE A 50 -6.28 -8.45 23.65
N GLU A 51 -6.02 -9.55 24.36
CA GLU A 51 -6.59 -9.87 25.67
C GLU A 51 -5.57 -10.65 26.52
N ASN A 52 -5.93 -11.04 27.74
CA ASN A 52 -5.10 -11.91 28.56
C ASN A 52 -5.43 -13.39 28.27
N PHE A 53 -4.63 -14.00 27.40
CA PHE A 53 -4.71 -15.39 27.01
C PHE A 53 -3.98 -16.33 27.98
N GLY A 54 -3.08 -15.81 28.82
CA GLY A 54 -2.15 -16.59 29.65
C GLY A 54 -0.74 -16.60 29.05
N THR A 55 -0.20 -17.78 28.73
CA THR A 55 1.10 -17.93 28.04
C THR A 55 0.93 -17.83 26.53
N VAL A 56 1.62 -16.88 25.92
CA VAL A 56 1.59 -16.60 24.48
C VAL A 56 2.97 -16.73 23.88
N VAL A 57 3.07 -17.42 22.73
CA VAL A 57 4.30 -17.50 21.93
C VAL A 57 4.20 -16.60 20.71
N CYS A 58 5.11 -15.64 20.58
CA CYS A 58 5.19 -14.72 19.44
C CYS A 58 6.41 -15.09 18.58
N ALA A 59 6.17 -15.56 17.35
CA ALA A 59 7.19 -16.05 16.44
C ALA A 59 7.43 -15.09 15.27
N GLY A 60 8.59 -14.46 15.24
CA GLY A 60 8.97 -13.45 14.25
C GLY A 60 10.11 -13.91 13.34
N GLY A 61 9.94 -13.78 12.03
CA GLY A 61 10.96 -14.12 11.04
C GLY A 61 11.41 -12.94 10.20
N GLY A 62 12.71 -12.61 10.21
CA GLY A 62 13.28 -11.50 9.44
C GLY A 62 12.59 -10.16 9.74
N VAL A 63 12.22 -9.41 8.70
CA VAL A 63 11.49 -8.14 8.87
C VAL A 63 10.11 -8.30 9.54
N GLY A 64 9.56 -9.52 9.60
CA GLY A 64 8.32 -9.82 10.34
C GLY A 64 8.43 -9.60 11.85
N VAL A 65 9.64 -9.42 12.39
CA VAL A 65 9.86 -9.04 13.79
C VAL A 65 9.38 -7.60 14.05
N ALA A 66 9.52 -6.69 13.09
CA ALA A 66 9.09 -5.29 13.24
C ALA A 66 7.59 -5.10 13.49
N PRO A 67 6.67 -5.68 12.68
CA PRO A 67 5.24 -5.63 12.98
C PRO A 67 4.85 -6.41 14.25
N MET A 68 5.67 -7.36 14.68
CA MET A 68 5.41 -8.16 15.88
C MET A 68 5.71 -7.37 17.17
N LEU A 69 6.61 -6.39 17.14
CA LEU A 69 7.00 -5.62 18.32
C LEU A 69 5.81 -4.94 19.03
N PRO A 70 4.96 -4.14 18.35
CA PRO A 70 3.81 -3.52 19.01
C PRO A 70 2.81 -4.56 19.55
N ILE A 71 2.70 -5.73 18.91
CA ILE A 71 1.84 -6.83 19.37
C ILE A 71 2.39 -7.43 20.67
N VAL A 72 3.69 -7.72 20.72
CA VAL A 72 4.37 -8.22 21.93
C VAL A 72 4.21 -7.25 23.10
N GLN A 73 4.40 -5.95 22.85
CA GLN A 73 4.22 -4.90 23.86
C GLN A 73 2.77 -4.85 24.38
N ALA A 74 1.78 -4.92 23.49
CA ALA A 74 0.37 -4.90 23.86
C ALA A 74 -0.04 -6.16 24.64
N LEU A 75 0.42 -7.35 24.22
CA LEU A 75 0.19 -8.60 24.93
C LEU A 75 0.81 -8.58 26.33
N LYS A 76 2.04 -8.05 26.45
CA LYS A 76 2.72 -7.92 27.73
C LYS A 76 1.99 -6.97 28.67
N ALA A 77 1.53 -5.83 28.14
CA ALA A 77 0.73 -4.86 28.89
C ALA A 77 -0.63 -5.42 29.33
N ALA A 78 -1.22 -6.33 28.55
CA ALA A 78 -2.46 -7.03 28.90
C ALA A 78 -2.27 -8.12 29.98
N GLY A 79 -1.04 -8.35 30.46
CA GLY A 79 -0.75 -9.28 31.55
C GLY A 79 -0.46 -10.72 31.10
N ASN A 80 -0.16 -10.94 29.81
CA ASN A 80 0.26 -12.23 29.32
C ASN A 80 1.69 -12.56 29.75
N ARG A 81 1.99 -13.86 29.87
CA ARG A 81 3.37 -14.37 29.82
C ARG A 81 3.77 -14.46 28.35
N VAL A 82 4.69 -13.61 27.91
CA VAL A 82 5.05 -13.46 26.50
C VAL A 82 6.42 -14.07 26.25
N ILE A 83 6.47 -15.08 25.39
CA ILE A 83 7.69 -15.76 24.98
C ILE A 83 7.90 -15.51 23.49
N THR A 84 8.97 -14.81 23.16
CA THR A 84 9.26 -14.43 21.78
C THR A 84 10.30 -15.36 21.17
N VAL A 85 10.02 -15.89 19.98
CA VAL A 85 10.96 -16.67 19.18
C VAL A 85 11.35 -15.85 17.96
N LEU A 86 12.59 -15.35 17.93
CA LEU A 86 13.16 -14.61 16.81
C LEU A 86 13.90 -15.58 15.90
N ALA A 87 13.63 -15.51 14.60
CA ALA A 87 14.28 -16.36 13.61
C ALA A 87 14.87 -15.55 12.45
N GLY A 88 16.07 -15.94 12.03
CA GLY A 88 16.78 -15.36 10.89
C GLY A 88 17.68 -16.39 10.21
N ARG A 89 18.06 -16.17 8.95
CA ARG A 89 18.99 -17.10 8.26
C ARG A 89 20.37 -17.07 8.90
N THR A 90 20.81 -15.87 9.30
CA THR A 90 22.10 -15.58 9.91
C THR A 90 21.91 -14.56 11.04
N LYS A 91 22.94 -14.35 11.85
CA LYS A 91 22.98 -13.37 12.95
C LYS A 91 22.61 -11.96 12.52
N GLU A 92 23.08 -11.53 11.35
CA GLU A 92 22.90 -10.16 10.84
C GLU A 92 21.44 -9.83 10.50
N LEU A 93 20.62 -10.87 10.31
CA LEU A 93 19.19 -10.72 10.02
C LEU A 93 18.31 -10.76 11.29
N ILE A 94 18.91 -10.93 12.47
CA ILE A 94 18.19 -10.78 13.74
C ILE A 94 18.10 -9.28 14.06
N ILE A 95 16.89 -8.75 13.97
CA ILE A 95 16.59 -7.34 14.23
C ILE A 95 15.78 -7.21 15.53
N LEU A 96 15.81 -6.02 16.13
CA LEU A 96 14.98 -5.63 17.27
C LEU A 96 15.07 -6.55 18.51
N GLU A 97 16.17 -7.30 18.67
CA GLU A 97 16.32 -8.24 19.79
C GLU A 97 16.25 -7.53 21.15
N LYS A 98 16.86 -6.34 21.25
CA LYS A 98 16.89 -5.57 22.50
C LYS A 98 15.48 -5.14 22.92
N GLU A 99 14.72 -4.60 21.97
CA GLU A 99 13.35 -4.14 22.14
C GLU A 99 12.42 -5.31 22.49
N MET A 100 12.61 -6.46 21.82
CA MET A 100 11.88 -7.69 22.11
C MET A 100 12.19 -8.23 23.51
N ARG A 101 13.46 -8.23 23.93
CA ARG A 101 13.85 -8.64 25.30
C ARG A 101 13.28 -7.73 26.37
N ALA A 102 13.18 -6.42 26.09
CA ALA A 102 12.54 -5.47 27.01
C ALA A 102 11.02 -5.68 27.12
N SER A 103 10.40 -6.26 26.08
CA SER A 103 8.94 -6.39 25.97
C SER A 103 8.43 -7.83 26.17
N SER A 104 9.31 -8.80 26.43
CA SER A 104 8.98 -10.22 26.60
C SER A 104 9.49 -10.76 27.94
N ASP A 105 8.86 -11.82 28.46
CA ASP A 105 9.38 -12.57 29.62
C ASP A 105 10.59 -13.43 29.25
N GLU A 106 10.63 -13.91 28.00
CA GLU A 106 11.71 -14.72 27.46
C GLU A 106 11.86 -14.46 25.96
N VAL A 107 13.10 -14.46 25.48
CA VAL A 107 13.41 -14.39 24.05
C VAL A 107 14.35 -15.52 23.67
N ILE A 108 13.89 -16.36 22.75
CA ILE A 108 14.63 -17.44 22.11
C ILE A 108 15.06 -16.96 20.73
N VAL A 109 16.34 -17.10 20.40
CA VAL A 109 16.87 -16.73 19.08
C VAL A 109 17.26 -18.00 18.34
N MET A 110 16.74 -18.14 17.12
CA MET A 110 16.96 -19.26 16.21
C MET A 110 17.65 -18.75 14.94
N THR A 111 18.74 -19.39 14.53
CA THR A 111 19.37 -19.12 13.23
C THR A 111 19.52 -20.38 12.39
N ASP A 112 19.26 -20.29 11.07
CA ASP A 112 19.33 -21.45 10.18
C ASP A 112 20.75 -22.05 10.14
N ASP A 113 21.77 -21.18 10.11
CA ASP A 113 23.18 -21.56 10.05
C ASP A 113 23.82 -21.86 11.42
N GLY A 114 23.21 -21.38 12.51
CA GLY A 114 23.74 -21.47 13.87
C GLY A 114 24.72 -20.36 14.24
N SER A 115 24.80 -19.29 13.45
CA SER A 115 25.68 -18.15 13.69
C SER A 115 25.37 -17.38 14.98
N TYR A 116 24.14 -17.48 15.49
CA TYR A 116 23.72 -16.85 16.74
C TYR A 116 22.50 -17.52 17.37
N GLY A 117 22.46 -17.59 18.70
CA GLY A 117 21.42 -18.34 19.42
C GLY A 117 21.50 -19.84 19.14
N THR A 118 20.36 -20.48 18.93
CA THR A 118 20.27 -21.92 18.65
C THR A 118 20.17 -22.15 17.15
N LYS A 119 20.96 -23.10 16.63
CA LYS A 119 20.83 -23.53 15.25
C LYS A 119 19.50 -24.25 15.03
N GLY A 120 18.67 -23.76 14.13
CA GLY A 120 17.39 -24.39 13.81
C GLY A 120 16.35 -23.42 13.27
N LEU A 121 15.16 -23.97 13.01
CA LEU A 121 14.02 -23.21 12.50
C LEU A 121 13.17 -22.66 13.65
N VAL A 122 12.39 -21.61 13.38
CA VAL A 122 11.45 -21.02 14.35
C VAL A 122 10.52 -22.05 15.00
N THR A 123 10.10 -23.07 14.24
CA THR A 123 9.21 -24.13 14.72
C THR A 123 9.83 -24.94 15.85
N GLN A 124 11.14 -25.17 15.80
CA GLN A 124 11.85 -25.88 16.87
C GLN A 124 11.91 -25.02 18.14
N GLY A 125 12.13 -23.71 18.01
CA GLY A 125 12.08 -22.78 19.14
C GLY A 125 10.70 -22.74 19.81
N ILE A 126 9.63 -22.73 19.01
CA ILE A 126 8.25 -22.80 19.53
C ILE A 126 8.00 -24.15 20.23
N GLU A 127 8.39 -25.26 19.62
CA GLU A 127 8.15 -26.60 20.17
C GLU A 127 8.88 -26.83 21.50
N GLN A 128 10.08 -26.26 21.68
CA GLN A 128 10.79 -26.25 22.97
C GLN A 128 9.97 -25.61 24.08
N VAL A 129 9.24 -24.52 23.79
CA VAL A 129 8.37 -23.86 24.76
C VAL A 129 7.17 -24.73 25.09
N ILE A 130 6.50 -25.27 24.05
CA ILE A 130 5.33 -26.15 24.22
C ILE A 130 5.66 -27.38 25.09
N GLN A 131 6.86 -27.94 24.94
CA GLN A 131 7.31 -29.09 25.72
C GLN A 131 7.62 -28.75 27.18
N ARG A 132 7.89 -27.48 27.48
CA ARG A 132 8.29 -26.99 28.81
C ARG A 132 7.10 -26.49 29.63
N GLU A 133 6.13 -25.84 28.99
CA GLU A 133 5.01 -25.19 29.66
C GLU A 133 3.76 -25.06 28.76
N PRO A 134 2.55 -24.95 29.33
CA PRO A 134 1.34 -24.77 28.54
C PRO A 134 1.37 -23.45 27.76
N VAL A 135 1.04 -23.52 26.47
CA VAL A 135 0.91 -22.38 25.55
C VAL A 135 -0.56 -22.26 25.14
N HIS A 136 -1.13 -21.07 25.28
CA HIS A 136 -2.56 -20.83 25.09
C HIS A 136 -2.86 -20.13 23.77
N LYS A 137 -1.88 -19.41 23.21
CA LYS A 137 -2.00 -18.67 21.95
C LYS A 137 -0.65 -18.56 21.27
N CYS A 138 -0.63 -18.60 19.95
CA CYS A 138 0.54 -18.29 19.14
C CYS A 138 0.23 -17.15 18.16
N PHE A 139 1.19 -16.25 17.97
CA PHE A 139 1.19 -15.26 16.90
C PHE A 139 2.41 -15.53 16.03
N ALA A 140 2.26 -15.59 14.71
CA ALA A 140 3.38 -15.80 13.80
C ALA A 140 3.39 -14.80 12.65
N ILE A 141 4.52 -14.11 12.49
CA ILE A 141 4.69 -13.05 11.49
C ILE A 141 6.06 -13.16 10.82
N GLY A 142 6.07 -13.34 9.51
CA GLY A 142 7.29 -13.51 8.74
C GLY A 142 7.02 -14.07 7.35
N PRO A 143 8.00 -14.75 6.71
CA PRO A 143 7.79 -15.37 5.40
C PRO A 143 6.59 -16.32 5.40
N ALA A 144 5.81 -16.34 4.30
CA ALA A 144 4.61 -17.18 4.19
C ALA A 144 4.89 -18.67 4.48
N ILE A 145 6.06 -19.17 4.08
CA ILE A 145 6.46 -20.56 4.37
C ILE A 145 6.72 -20.80 5.85
N MET A 146 7.26 -19.81 6.57
CA MET A 146 7.47 -19.87 8.02
C MET A 146 6.11 -19.94 8.72
N MET A 147 5.20 -19.03 8.39
CA MET A 147 3.85 -19.01 8.95
C MET A 147 3.11 -20.32 8.71
N LYS A 148 3.20 -20.89 7.49
CA LYS A 148 2.64 -22.22 7.16
C LYS A 148 3.13 -23.31 8.11
N PHE A 149 4.44 -23.41 8.34
CA PHE A 149 5.00 -24.45 9.19
C PHE A 149 4.73 -24.22 10.68
N VAL A 150 4.62 -22.98 11.13
CA VAL A 150 4.15 -22.66 12.50
C VAL A 150 2.70 -23.10 12.68
N CYS A 151 1.82 -22.84 11.72
CA CYS A 151 0.43 -23.32 11.76
C CYS A 151 0.36 -24.85 11.78
N LEU A 152 1.14 -25.54 10.95
CA LEU A 152 1.20 -27.00 10.94
C LEU A 152 1.72 -27.59 12.26
N LEU A 153 2.68 -26.92 12.91
CA LEU A 153 3.17 -27.32 14.22
C LEU A 153 2.09 -27.13 15.29
N THR A 154 1.58 -25.91 15.43
CA THR A 154 0.62 -25.52 16.48
C THR A 154 -0.69 -26.27 16.37
N LYS A 155 -1.13 -26.63 15.16
CA LYS A 155 -2.31 -27.49 14.95
C LYS A 155 -2.16 -28.89 15.56
N LYS A 156 -0.95 -29.47 15.60
CA LYS A 156 -0.71 -30.78 16.26
C LYS A 156 -0.92 -30.71 17.77
N TYR A 157 -0.72 -29.54 18.35
CA TYR A 157 -0.84 -29.28 19.78
C TYR A 157 -2.14 -28.54 20.14
N GLU A 158 -3.05 -28.36 19.17
CA GLU A 158 -4.34 -27.67 19.35
C GLU A 158 -4.20 -26.24 19.90
N ILE A 159 -3.09 -25.56 19.58
CA ILE A 159 -2.84 -24.18 20.00
C ILE A 159 -3.43 -23.23 18.95
N PRO A 160 -4.36 -22.33 19.33
CA PRO A 160 -4.86 -21.30 18.43
C PRO A 160 -3.71 -20.41 17.95
N THR A 161 -3.67 -20.15 16.64
CA THR A 161 -2.55 -19.41 16.01
C THR A 161 -3.05 -18.35 15.08
N ASP A 162 -2.71 -17.09 15.34
CA ASP A 162 -2.97 -15.98 14.42
C ASP A 162 -1.72 -15.69 13.59
N VAL A 163 -1.94 -15.42 12.30
CA VAL A 163 -0.86 -15.08 11.35
C VAL A 163 -1.16 -13.75 10.70
N SER A 164 -0.16 -12.86 10.66
CA SER A 164 -0.26 -11.59 9.94
C SER A 164 0.22 -11.76 8.50
N LEU A 165 -0.72 -11.79 7.56
CA LEU A 165 -0.45 -12.10 6.16
C LEU A 165 0.16 -10.91 5.41
N ASN A 166 1.14 -11.20 4.54
CA ASN A 166 1.84 -10.23 3.69
C ASN A 166 1.57 -10.46 2.20
N THR A 167 0.29 -10.51 1.81
CA THR A 167 -0.12 -10.66 0.40
C THR A 167 0.16 -9.39 -0.42
N ILE A 168 0.16 -9.54 -1.74
CA ILE A 168 0.27 -8.42 -2.68
C ILE A 168 -0.88 -7.43 -2.43
N MET A 169 -0.55 -6.16 -2.23
CA MET A 169 -1.52 -5.08 -2.04
C MET A 169 -1.28 -3.98 -3.06
N VAL A 170 -2.36 -3.33 -3.51
CA VAL A 170 -2.31 -2.17 -4.39
C VAL A 170 -2.93 -0.98 -3.68
N ASP A 171 -4.24 -1.01 -3.43
CA ASP A 171 -4.96 0.08 -2.77
C ASP A 171 -4.90 0.01 -1.23
N GLY A 172 -5.00 -1.19 -0.66
CA GLY A 172 -5.04 -1.35 0.80
C GLY A 172 -6.37 -0.96 1.45
N THR A 173 -7.42 -0.69 0.66
CA THR A 173 -8.73 -0.20 1.13
C THR A 173 -9.91 -1.09 0.74
N GLY A 174 -9.63 -2.24 0.13
CA GLY A 174 -10.63 -3.24 -0.27
C GLY A 174 -11.27 -3.03 -1.65
N MET A 175 -10.79 -2.07 -2.44
CA MET A 175 -11.40 -1.73 -3.74
C MET A 175 -11.02 -2.70 -4.86
N CYS A 176 -9.78 -3.22 -4.89
CA CYS A 176 -9.29 -3.98 -6.06
C CYS A 176 -9.24 -5.50 -5.89
N GLY A 177 -9.25 -6.02 -4.64
CA GLY A 177 -9.10 -7.45 -4.38
C GLY A 177 -7.73 -8.06 -4.71
N ALA A 178 -6.69 -7.24 -4.97
CA ALA A 178 -5.32 -7.72 -5.20
C ALA A 178 -4.78 -8.52 -4.00
N CYS A 179 -5.18 -8.14 -2.78
CA CYS A 179 -4.76 -8.82 -1.56
C CYS A 179 -5.63 -10.02 -1.18
N ARG A 180 -6.50 -10.48 -2.07
CA ARG A 180 -7.41 -11.58 -1.77
C ARG A 180 -6.66 -12.86 -1.40
N ILE A 181 -7.26 -13.63 -0.50
CA ILE A 181 -6.81 -14.95 -0.08
C ILE A 181 -8.02 -15.78 0.39
N THR A 182 -7.95 -17.09 0.29
CA THR A 182 -8.94 -17.99 0.89
C THR A 182 -8.63 -18.25 2.36
N VAL A 183 -9.61 -17.98 3.23
CA VAL A 183 -9.58 -18.33 4.66
C VAL A 183 -10.88 -19.04 5.01
N GLY A 184 -10.80 -20.28 5.51
CA GLY A 184 -11.97 -21.06 5.90
C GLY A 184 -12.93 -21.35 4.73
N GLY A 185 -12.40 -21.48 3.51
CA GLY A 185 -13.19 -21.67 2.29
C GLY A 185 -13.88 -20.41 1.76
N GLN A 186 -13.64 -19.23 2.36
CA GLN A 186 -14.19 -17.95 1.91
C GLN A 186 -13.07 -17.03 1.42
N THR A 187 -13.34 -16.30 0.34
CA THR A 187 -12.44 -15.22 -0.09
C THR A 187 -12.51 -14.06 0.90
N LYS A 188 -11.34 -13.62 1.38
CA LYS A 188 -11.13 -12.46 2.26
C LYS A 188 -10.12 -11.51 1.63
N PHE A 189 -10.21 -10.23 1.95
CA PHE A 189 -9.26 -9.21 1.51
C PHE A 189 -8.37 -8.80 2.67
N VAL A 190 -7.09 -9.19 2.63
CA VAL A 190 -6.14 -9.00 3.76
C VAL A 190 -6.11 -7.55 4.27
N CYS A 191 -6.20 -6.55 3.38
CA CYS A 191 -6.12 -5.14 3.76
C CYS A 191 -7.32 -4.61 4.58
N VAL A 192 -8.49 -5.23 4.50
CA VAL A 192 -9.71 -4.78 5.21
C VAL A 192 -10.28 -5.83 6.15
N ASP A 193 -10.10 -7.11 5.83
CA ASP A 193 -10.55 -8.21 6.66
C ASP A 193 -9.51 -8.63 7.71
N GLY A 194 -8.22 -8.39 7.42
CA GLY A 194 -7.07 -8.76 8.25
C GLY A 194 -6.25 -7.53 8.67
N PRO A 195 -4.90 -7.58 8.66
CA PRO A 195 -4.06 -8.58 8.00
C PRO A 195 -3.91 -9.89 8.77
N GLU A 196 -4.40 -9.92 10.02
CA GLU A 196 -4.36 -11.09 10.89
C GLU A 196 -5.56 -12.01 10.67
N PHE A 197 -5.29 -13.31 10.56
CA PHE A 197 -6.29 -14.36 10.41
C PHE A 197 -5.93 -15.57 11.27
N ASP A 198 -6.93 -16.41 11.54
CA ASP A 198 -6.71 -17.76 12.05
C ASP A 198 -5.86 -18.55 11.04
N GLY A 199 -4.60 -18.77 11.40
CA GLY A 199 -3.60 -19.40 10.56
C GLY A 199 -3.92 -20.86 10.24
N HIS A 200 -4.80 -21.53 10.97
CA HIS A 200 -5.22 -22.90 10.66
C HIS A 200 -6.24 -22.97 9.53
N GLN A 201 -6.83 -21.82 9.17
CA GLN A 201 -7.83 -21.69 8.11
C GLN A 201 -7.29 -21.07 6.82
N VAL A 202 -6.05 -20.57 6.81
CA VAL A 202 -5.43 -19.91 5.65
C VAL A 202 -5.00 -20.93 4.59
N ASP A 203 -5.34 -20.68 3.33
CA ASP A 203 -4.77 -21.40 2.19
C ASP A 203 -3.36 -20.87 1.85
N PHE A 204 -2.35 -21.43 2.50
CA PHE A 204 -0.95 -21.04 2.25
C PHE A 204 -0.45 -21.44 0.86
N ASP A 205 -1.03 -22.45 0.21
CA ASP A 205 -0.60 -22.86 -1.13
C ASP A 205 -1.11 -21.87 -2.18
N GLU A 206 -2.34 -21.37 -2.02
CA GLU A 206 -2.83 -20.21 -2.76
C GLU A 206 -1.93 -19.00 -2.53
N MET A 207 -1.63 -18.66 -1.26
CA MET A 207 -0.80 -17.51 -0.91
C MET A 207 0.57 -17.56 -1.61
N LEU A 208 1.27 -18.68 -1.50
CA LEU A 208 2.61 -18.85 -2.09
C LEU A 208 2.60 -18.76 -3.62
N LYS A 209 1.57 -19.31 -4.28
CA LYS A 209 1.39 -19.16 -5.73
C LYS A 209 1.17 -17.71 -6.13
N ARG A 210 0.32 -16.99 -5.39
CA ARG A 210 -0.01 -15.58 -5.64
C ARG A 210 1.20 -14.66 -5.45
N MET A 211 2.02 -14.91 -4.42
CA MET A 211 3.26 -14.15 -4.20
C MET A 211 4.29 -14.34 -5.31
N GLY A 212 4.17 -15.39 -6.13
CA GLY A 212 5.03 -15.61 -7.29
C GLY A 212 4.56 -14.94 -8.58
N ALA A 213 3.42 -14.26 -8.57
CA ALA A 213 2.73 -13.82 -9.79
C ALA A 213 3.50 -12.79 -10.63
N PHE A 214 4.34 -11.97 -10.00
CA PHE A 214 5.07 -10.86 -10.66
C PHE A 214 6.59 -11.02 -10.62
N LYS A 215 7.09 -12.24 -10.37
CA LYS A 215 8.53 -12.48 -10.22
C LYS A 215 9.33 -12.11 -11.46
N SER A 216 8.79 -12.35 -12.66
CA SER A 216 9.43 -11.98 -13.92
C SER A 216 9.60 -10.47 -14.06
N GLU A 217 8.56 -9.72 -13.71
CA GLU A 217 8.51 -8.28 -13.77
C GLU A 217 9.40 -7.64 -12.69
N GLU A 218 9.41 -8.22 -11.48
CA GLU A 218 10.33 -7.85 -10.39
C GLU A 218 11.79 -8.03 -10.81
N GLN A 219 12.14 -9.19 -11.39
CA GLN A 219 13.49 -9.47 -11.87
C GLN A 219 13.92 -8.52 -13.00
N ALA A 220 13.05 -8.28 -13.99
CA ALA A 220 13.33 -7.35 -15.06
C ALA A 220 13.53 -5.91 -14.54
N ALA A 221 12.76 -5.50 -13.53
CA ALA A 221 12.92 -4.20 -12.90
C ALA A 221 14.24 -4.09 -12.10
N ASP A 222 14.64 -5.15 -11.40
CA ASP A 222 15.92 -5.19 -10.69
C ASP A 222 17.11 -5.16 -11.65
N GLU A 223 17.06 -5.89 -12.77
CA GLU A 223 18.09 -5.86 -13.83
C GLU A 223 18.30 -4.43 -14.38
N ILE A 224 17.20 -3.73 -14.66
CA ILE A 224 17.22 -2.33 -15.10
C ILE A 224 17.89 -1.43 -14.05
N VAL A 225 17.63 -1.65 -12.77
CA VAL A 225 18.22 -0.86 -11.67
C VAL A 225 19.71 -1.15 -11.52
N ILE A 226 20.14 -2.40 -11.73
CA ILE A 226 21.57 -2.77 -11.72
C ILE A 226 22.31 -2.07 -12.85
N GLU A 227 21.72 -1.99 -14.05
CA GLU A 227 22.30 -1.27 -15.20
C GLU A 227 22.26 0.25 -15.01
N HIS A 228 21.26 0.76 -14.31
CA HIS A 228 20.97 2.18 -14.13
C HIS A 228 20.74 2.55 -12.65
N PRO A 229 21.80 2.52 -11.80
CA PRO A 229 21.67 2.78 -10.37
C PRO A 229 21.17 4.19 -10.06
N GLU A 230 21.33 5.15 -10.97
CA GLU A 230 20.75 6.49 -10.87
C GLU A 230 19.22 6.47 -10.75
N ARG A 231 18.54 5.41 -11.21
CA ARG A 231 17.08 5.26 -11.07
C ARG A 231 16.61 4.97 -9.64
N LEU A 232 17.54 4.65 -8.73
CA LEU A 232 17.26 4.59 -7.29
C LEU A 232 17.24 5.97 -6.64
N GLN A 233 17.83 6.98 -7.28
CA GLN A 233 17.78 8.34 -6.76
C GLN A 233 16.34 8.86 -6.86
N VAL A 234 15.79 9.23 -5.71
CA VAL A 234 14.47 9.86 -5.64
C VAL A 234 14.64 11.28 -6.18
N ALA A 235 13.84 11.66 -7.17
CA ALA A 235 13.96 12.96 -7.80
C ALA A 235 13.86 14.08 -6.74
N GLU A 236 14.85 14.98 -6.70
CA GLU A 236 14.79 16.15 -5.83
C GLU A 236 13.47 16.91 -6.09
N CYS A 237 12.64 17.07 -5.06
CA CYS A 237 11.48 17.93 -5.16
C CYS A 237 11.95 19.38 -5.27
N LYS A 238 12.02 19.90 -6.50
CA LYS A 238 12.44 21.28 -6.78
C LYS A 238 11.53 22.34 -6.15
N ASP A 239 10.30 21.97 -5.81
CA ASP A 239 9.28 22.90 -5.30
C ASP A 239 9.38 23.17 -3.78
N CYS A 240 10.22 22.43 -3.03
CA CYS A 240 10.27 22.54 -1.56
C CYS A 240 11.45 23.36 -1.00
N LYS A 241 12.31 23.98 -1.83
CA LYS A 241 13.50 24.71 -1.35
C LYS A 241 13.32 26.22 -1.12
N GLU A 242 12.12 26.78 -1.29
CA GLU A 242 11.94 28.26 -1.21
C GLU A 242 11.72 28.84 0.21
N GLU A 243 11.74 28.04 1.28
CA GLU A 243 11.70 28.58 2.64
C GLU A 243 12.99 28.31 3.43
N SER A 244 14.09 28.98 3.06
CA SER A 244 15.12 29.45 4.01
C SER A 244 16.19 30.36 3.39
N HIS A 245 16.13 31.65 3.76
CA HIS A 245 17.19 32.66 3.90
C HIS A 245 18.22 32.98 2.77
N SER A 246 17.99 34.18 2.19
CA SER A 246 18.93 35.29 1.92
C SER A 246 20.04 35.21 0.85
N ALA A 247 19.84 36.05 -0.18
CA ALA A 247 20.78 37.00 -0.82
C ALA A 247 22.15 36.50 -1.34
N SER A 248 22.26 36.35 -2.66
CA SER A 248 23.05 37.21 -3.57
C SER A 248 23.20 36.54 -4.94
N GLY A 249 23.08 37.34 -6.00
CA GLY A 249 22.83 36.85 -7.35
C GLY A 249 24.04 36.36 -8.14
N VAL A 250 23.76 35.55 -9.15
CA VAL A 250 24.48 35.47 -10.43
C VAL A 250 23.45 35.05 -11.49
N GLU A 251 23.39 35.79 -12.60
CA GLU A 251 22.56 35.51 -13.78
C GLU A 251 23.13 34.31 -14.57
N SER A 252 22.26 33.39 -14.99
CA SER A 252 22.53 32.54 -16.15
C SER A 252 21.23 32.15 -16.85
N GLU A 253 21.18 32.45 -18.15
CA GLU A 253 20.05 32.22 -19.06
C GLU A 253 19.72 30.73 -19.20
N ALA A 254 18.54 30.34 -18.73
CA ALA A 254 17.90 29.08 -19.11
C ALA A 254 16.38 29.30 -19.21
N LYS A 255 15.81 28.84 -20.33
CA LYS A 255 14.42 29.01 -20.74
C LYS A 255 13.44 28.63 -19.64
N SER A 256 12.52 29.54 -19.37
CA SER A 256 11.41 29.50 -18.42
C SER A 256 10.62 28.18 -18.46
N SER A 257 10.81 27.34 -17.44
CA SER A 257 9.73 26.49 -16.94
C SER A 257 8.99 27.28 -15.87
N GLU A 258 7.92 27.96 -16.28
CA GLU A 258 7.03 28.67 -15.36
C GLU A 258 6.51 27.68 -14.32
N THR A 259 6.83 27.92 -13.04
CA THR A 259 6.07 27.40 -11.91
C THR A 259 4.62 27.89 -12.10
N PRO A 260 3.60 27.01 -12.16
CA PRO A 260 2.24 27.47 -12.38
C PRO A 260 1.81 28.29 -11.17
N VAL A 261 1.37 29.52 -11.41
CA VAL A 261 0.61 30.32 -10.44
C VAL A 261 -0.50 29.43 -9.85
N PRO A 262 -0.77 29.46 -8.53
CA PRO A 262 -1.87 28.69 -7.96
C PRO A 262 -3.17 29.07 -8.68
N GLU A 263 -3.66 28.18 -9.54
CA GLU A 263 -4.88 28.42 -10.31
C GLU A 263 -6.07 28.47 -9.35
N ASP A 264 -6.93 29.48 -9.50
CA ASP A 264 -8.18 29.59 -8.72
C ASP A 264 -8.99 28.29 -8.91
N PRO A 265 -9.22 27.49 -7.85
CA PRO A 265 -9.95 26.23 -7.94
C PRO A 265 -11.45 26.45 -8.12
N SER A 266 -11.93 27.67 -7.91
CA SER A 266 -13.35 27.99 -7.95
C SER A 266 -13.94 27.72 -9.32
N ARG A 267 -15.23 27.37 -9.33
CA ARG A 267 -16.00 27.30 -10.58
C ARG A 267 -15.98 28.63 -11.35
N ASP A 268 -15.84 29.74 -10.65
CA ASP A 268 -15.89 31.08 -11.22
C ASP A 268 -14.53 31.63 -11.66
N ALA A 269 -13.49 30.80 -11.62
CA ALA A 269 -12.20 31.09 -12.21
C ALA A 269 -12.32 31.49 -13.69
N ALA A 270 -11.51 32.46 -14.11
CA ALA A 270 -11.57 33.04 -15.45
C ALA A 270 -11.45 31.98 -16.56
N TRP A 271 -10.53 31.02 -16.38
CA TRP A 271 -10.28 29.94 -17.34
C TRP A 271 -11.49 28.99 -17.48
N ARG A 272 -12.20 28.66 -16.40
CA ARG A 272 -13.43 27.84 -16.47
C ARG A 272 -14.58 28.61 -17.11
N LYS A 273 -14.70 29.91 -16.82
CA LYS A 273 -15.69 30.79 -17.47
C LYS A 273 -15.46 30.84 -18.98
N GLU A 274 -14.21 30.97 -19.41
CA GLU A 274 -13.84 30.96 -20.82
C GLU A 274 -14.21 29.63 -21.49
N LEU A 275 -13.81 28.49 -20.91
CA LEU A 275 -14.17 27.17 -21.44
C LEU A 275 -15.69 26.99 -21.54
N ARG A 276 -16.46 27.37 -20.51
CA ARG A 276 -17.93 27.31 -20.55
C ARG A 276 -18.52 28.20 -21.65
N ALA A 277 -17.90 29.32 -21.99
CA ALA A 277 -18.36 30.21 -23.04
C ALA A 277 -18.06 29.69 -24.46
N GLN A 278 -17.04 28.84 -24.64
CA GLN A 278 -16.64 28.30 -25.96
C GLN A 278 -17.69 27.37 -26.58
N LEU A 279 -18.45 26.63 -25.76
CA LEU A 279 -19.43 25.64 -26.21
C LEU A 279 -20.72 25.76 -25.40
N LYS A 280 -21.86 25.95 -26.09
CA LYS A 280 -23.17 26.06 -25.44
C LYS A 280 -23.54 24.72 -24.80
N PRO A 281 -24.33 24.71 -23.70
CA PRO A 281 -24.75 23.46 -23.03
C PRO A 281 -25.42 22.44 -23.97
N LYS A 282 -26.24 22.91 -24.91
CA LYS A 282 -26.89 22.05 -25.91
C LYS A 282 -25.88 21.33 -26.80
N ASP A 283 -24.81 22.02 -27.19
CA ASP A 283 -23.77 21.46 -28.05
C ASP A 283 -22.91 20.46 -27.27
N ARG A 284 -22.62 20.73 -25.99
CA ARG A 284 -21.92 19.78 -25.09
C ARG A 284 -22.71 18.49 -24.89
N LEU A 285 -24.03 18.59 -24.67
CA LEU A 285 -24.92 17.44 -24.53
C LEU A 285 -25.09 16.64 -25.83
N ALA A 286 -24.84 17.26 -26.98
CA ALA A 286 -24.88 16.59 -28.28
C ALA A 286 -23.61 15.77 -28.58
N ILE A 287 -22.53 15.96 -27.82
CA ILE A 287 -21.30 15.17 -27.98
C ILE A 287 -21.59 13.75 -27.49
N GLU A 288 -21.48 12.80 -28.43
CA GLU A 288 -21.63 11.38 -28.16
C GLU A 288 -20.56 10.89 -27.17
N ARG A 289 -21.00 10.07 -26.20
CA ARG A 289 -20.14 9.47 -25.19
C ARG A 289 -19.11 8.56 -25.87
N CYS A 290 -17.83 8.77 -25.54
CA CYS A 290 -16.78 7.86 -25.94
C CYS A 290 -16.95 6.49 -25.27
N GLN A 291 -16.79 5.43 -26.06
CA GLN A 291 -16.66 4.07 -25.54
C GLN A 291 -15.19 3.77 -25.23
N MET A 292 -14.93 3.23 -24.04
CA MET A 292 -13.59 2.79 -23.64
C MET A 292 -13.10 1.70 -24.61
N PRO A 293 -11.92 1.86 -25.24
CA PRO A 293 -11.31 0.79 -25.99
C PRO A 293 -11.01 -0.40 -25.08
N GLU A 294 -11.66 -1.52 -25.33
CA GLU A 294 -11.52 -2.77 -24.59
C GLU A 294 -10.92 -3.87 -25.46
N LEU A 295 -10.26 -4.85 -24.84
CA LEU A 295 -9.93 -6.11 -25.51
C LEU A 295 -11.20 -6.85 -25.93
N GLU A 296 -11.14 -7.49 -27.10
CA GLU A 296 -12.25 -8.26 -27.66
C GLU A 296 -12.81 -9.29 -26.66
N PRO A 297 -14.14 -9.35 -26.41
CA PRO A 297 -14.72 -10.21 -25.39
C PRO A 297 -14.30 -11.68 -25.48
N ALA A 298 -14.25 -12.24 -26.69
CA ALA A 298 -13.85 -13.63 -26.92
C ALA A 298 -12.38 -13.89 -26.60
N TYR A 299 -11.53 -12.87 -26.77
CA TYR A 299 -10.11 -12.93 -26.45
C TYR A 299 -9.87 -12.76 -24.95
N ARG A 300 -10.39 -11.68 -24.33
CA ARG A 300 -10.17 -11.39 -22.89
C ARG A 300 -10.78 -12.44 -21.95
N ALA A 301 -11.79 -13.19 -22.41
CA ALA A 301 -12.33 -14.31 -21.64
C ALA A 301 -11.34 -15.49 -21.50
N ARG A 302 -10.27 -15.52 -22.32
CA ARG A 302 -9.28 -16.61 -22.37
C ARG A 302 -7.85 -16.12 -22.09
N SER A 303 -7.54 -14.86 -22.37
CA SER A 303 -6.26 -14.22 -22.08
C SER A 303 -6.38 -13.36 -20.82
N LEU A 304 -5.60 -13.69 -19.79
CA LEU A 304 -5.56 -12.98 -18.50
C LEU A 304 -4.24 -12.24 -18.28
N TYR A 305 -3.50 -11.97 -19.36
CA TYR A 305 -2.15 -11.39 -19.32
C TYR A 305 -2.08 -9.92 -19.73
N GLU A 306 -3.17 -9.37 -20.28
CA GLU A 306 -3.21 -8.02 -20.83
C GLU A 306 -4.29 -7.18 -20.15
N GLU A 307 -4.04 -5.87 -20.05
CA GLU A 307 -5.01 -4.92 -19.52
C GLU A 307 -6.22 -4.84 -20.47
N VAL A 308 -7.41 -5.09 -19.91
CA VAL A 308 -8.66 -5.11 -20.67
C VAL A 308 -8.97 -3.74 -21.23
N ASN A 309 -8.87 -2.69 -20.41
CA ASN A 309 -9.13 -1.31 -20.80
C ASN A 309 -7.83 -0.70 -21.34
N ARG A 310 -7.80 -0.31 -22.61
CA ARG A 310 -6.60 0.21 -23.26
C ARG A 310 -6.42 1.73 -23.12
N GLY A 311 -7.34 2.38 -22.41
CA GLY A 311 -7.35 3.82 -22.20
C GLY A 311 -7.80 4.62 -23.42
N LEU A 312 -7.96 5.93 -23.23
CA LEU A 312 -8.30 6.89 -24.28
C LEU A 312 -7.04 7.58 -24.79
N SER A 313 -6.99 7.92 -26.08
CA SER A 313 -5.97 8.85 -26.57
C SER A 313 -6.22 10.25 -25.99
N ALA A 314 -5.19 11.11 -26.01
CA ALA A 314 -5.31 12.47 -25.48
C ALA A 314 -6.44 13.26 -26.16
N GLU A 315 -6.58 13.11 -27.49
CA GLU A 315 -7.60 13.78 -28.29
C GLU A 315 -9.00 13.28 -27.94
N VAL A 316 -9.14 11.97 -27.76
CA VAL A 316 -10.42 11.34 -27.39
C VAL A 316 -10.82 11.73 -25.97
N ALA A 317 -9.87 11.75 -25.03
CA ALA A 317 -10.10 12.18 -23.66
C ALA A 317 -10.52 13.67 -23.58
N GLN A 318 -9.86 14.55 -24.34
CA GLN A 318 -10.22 15.96 -24.46
C GLN A 318 -11.64 16.14 -25.01
N ARG A 319 -11.98 15.41 -26.09
CA ARG A 319 -13.32 15.44 -26.67
C ARG A 319 -14.39 14.94 -25.69
N GLU A 320 -14.11 13.86 -24.96
CA GLU A 320 -15.02 13.35 -23.94
C GLU A 320 -15.21 14.36 -22.80
N ALA A 321 -14.14 15.04 -22.37
CA ALA A 321 -14.19 16.07 -21.33
C ALA A 321 -15.07 17.27 -21.70
N GLN A 322 -15.17 17.62 -22.99
CA GLN A 322 -16.06 18.68 -23.48
C GLN A 322 -17.54 18.42 -23.18
N ARG A 323 -17.95 17.18 -22.87
CA ARG A 323 -19.31 16.86 -22.44
C ARG A 323 -19.66 17.50 -21.10
N CYS A 324 -18.67 17.74 -20.24
CA CYS A 324 -18.90 18.30 -18.91
C CYS A 324 -19.49 19.71 -19.00
N LEU A 325 -20.66 19.91 -18.40
CA LEU A 325 -21.34 21.20 -18.33
C LEU A 325 -20.73 22.17 -17.32
N ASP A 326 -19.88 21.67 -16.41
CA ASP A 326 -19.35 22.44 -15.30
C ASP A 326 -20.46 23.11 -14.48
N CYS A 327 -21.33 22.24 -13.96
CA CYS A 327 -22.56 22.56 -13.25
C CYS A 327 -22.27 23.43 -12.02
N ALA A 328 -23.19 24.36 -11.72
CA ALA A 328 -23.11 25.15 -10.48
C ALA A 328 -23.26 24.28 -9.22
N ASN A 329 -24.13 23.26 -9.30
CA ASN A 329 -24.36 22.26 -8.26
C ASN A 329 -23.99 20.88 -8.82
N PRO A 330 -22.75 20.41 -8.63
CA PRO A 330 -22.25 19.21 -9.27
C PRO A 330 -22.66 17.95 -8.49
N GLY A 331 -23.82 17.37 -8.82
CA GLY A 331 -24.27 16.10 -8.21
C GLY A 331 -23.27 14.94 -8.37
N CYS A 332 -22.40 15.00 -9.38
CA CYS A 332 -21.32 14.04 -9.55
C CYS A 332 -20.30 14.06 -8.40
N VAL A 333 -20.02 15.22 -7.80
CA VAL A 333 -19.12 15.36 -6.65
C VAL A 333 -19.76 14.74 -5.41
N GLU A 334 -21.05 15.00 -5.16
CA GLU A 334 -21.82 14.37 -4.08
C GLU A 334 -21.90 12.84 -4.25
N GLY A 335 -21.97 12.37 -5.50
CA GLY A 335 -21.97 10.94 -5.82
C GLY A 335 -20.61 10.26 -5.69
N CYS A 336 -19.52 11.01 -5.49
CA CYS A 336 -18.17 10.46 -5.37
C CYS A 336 -17.84 10.11 -3.90
N PRO A 337 -17.52 8.84 -3.57
CA PRO A 337 -17.21 8.44 -2.19
C PRO A 337 -16.01 9.15 -1.57
N VAL A 338 -15.08 9.60 -2.40
CA VAL A 338 -13.85 10.30 -2.00
C VAL A 338 -13.91 11.80 -2.33
N GLY A 339 -15.09 12.33 -2.68
CA GLY A 339 -15.31 13.77 -2.86
C GLY A 339 -14.46 14.44 -3.93
N ILE A 340 -14.09 13.73 -5.00
CA ILE A 340 -13.30 14.31 -6.10
C ILE A 340 -14.07 15.48 -6.73
N ASP A 341 -13.38 16.59 -6.96
CA ASP A 341 -13.87 17.71 -7.78
C ASP A 341 -13.87 17.33 -9.26
N ILE A 342 -14.90 16.56 -9.65
CA ILE A 342 -15.05 16.02 -10.99
C ILE A 342 -15.08 17.10 -12.07
N PRO A 343 -15.89 18.17 -11.94
CA PRO A 343 -15.88 19.25 -12.92
C PRO A 343 -14.50 19.86 -13.13
N ARG A 344 -13.72 20.13 -12.06
CA ARG A 344 -12.41 20.77 -12.21
C ARG A 344 -11.41 19.88 -12.92
N PHE A 345 -11.26 18.61 -12.53
CA PHE A 345 -10.28 17.75 -13.22
C PHE A 345 -10.69 17.51 -14.68
N VAL A 346 -12.00 17.34 -14.96
CA VAL A 346 -12.47 17.17 -16.34
C VAL A 346 -12.21 18.43 -17.16
N LYS A 347 -12.33 19.62 -16.58
CA LYS A 347 -12.00 20.87 -17.28
C LYS A 347 -10.51 21.06 -17.54
N HIS A 348 -9.63 20.58 -16.65
CA HIS A 348 -8.20 20.49 -16.98
C HIS A 348 -7.95 19.53 -18.15
N ILE A 349 -8.65 18.39 -18.21
CA ILE A 349 -8.55 17.48 -19.37
C ILE A 349 -9.03 18.19 -20.65
N GLU A 350 -10.16 18.92 -20.63
CA GLU A 350 -10.67 19.68 -21.79
C GLU A 350 -9.66 20.71 -22.31
N LYS A 351 -8.87 21.32 -21.42
CA LYS A 351 -7.79 22.27 -21.76
C LYS A 351 -6.50 21.57 -22.22
N GLY A 352 -6.39 20.25 -22.07
CA GLY A 352 -5.19 19.47 -22.36
C GLY A 352 -4.17 19.42 -21.21
N GLU A 353 -4.54 19.89 -20.03
CA GLU A 353 -3.66 20.00 -18.85
C GLU A 353 -3.71 18.76 -17.97
N ILE A 354 -3.18 17.65 -18.50
CA ILE A 354 -3.27 16.34 -17.84
C ILE A 354 -2.65 16.34 -16.43
N MET A 355 -1.54 17.06 -16.23
CA MET A 355 -0.89 17.14 -14.91
C MET A 355 -1.73 17.93 -13.89
N ALA A 356 -2.44 18.98 -14.30
CA ALA A 356 -3.34 19.73 -13.43
C ALA A 356 -4.58 18.90 -13.06
N ALA A 357 -5.10 18.12 -14.01
CA ALA A 357 -6.15 17.13 -13.74
C ALA A 357 -5.69 16.08 -12.71
N ALA A 358 -4.48 15.55 -12.87
CA ALA A 358 -3.90 14.60 -11.92
C ALA A 358 -3.70 15.20 -10.52
N ARG A 359 -3.24 16.46 -10.44
CA ARG A 359 -3.14 17.20 -9.17
C ARG A 359 -4.50 17.36 -8.51
N THR A 360 -5.53 17.76 -9.26
CA THR A 360 -6.91 17.87 -8.75
C THR A 360 -7.41 16.54 -8.16
N LEU A 361 -7.14 15.42 -8.83
CA LEU A 361 -7.49 14.09 -8.31
C LEU A 361 -6.74 13.76 -7.02
N LYS A 362 -5.45 14.13 -6.92
CA LYS A 362 -4.61 13.89 -5.75
C LYS A 362 -4.99 14.70 -4.52
N GLU A 363 -5.76 15.78 -4.65
CA GLU A 363 -6.22 16.59 -3.51
C GLU A 363 -7.13 15.81 -2.55
N THR A 364 -7.93 14.87 -3.07
CA THR A 364 -8.86 14.08 -2.25
C THR A 364 -8.65 12.57 -2.33
N SER A 365 -7.84 12.11 -3.30
CA SER A 365 -7.55 10.68 -3.48
C SER A 365 -6.04 10.43 -3.53
N ALA A 366 -5.52 9.68 -2.55
CA ALA A 366 -4.14 9.19 -2.57
C ALA A 366 -3.91 8.09 -3.64
N LEU A 367 -4.96 7.52 -4.22
CA LEU A 367 -4.89 6.36 -5.12
C LEU A 367 -5.66 6.56 -6.44
N PRO A 368 -5.52 7.70 -7.14
CA PRO A 368 -6.39 8.04 -8.27
C PRO A 368 -6.24 7.05 -9.44
N ALA A 369 -5.03 6.50 -9.64
CA ALA A 369 -4.76 5.50 -10.66
C ALA A 369 -5.47 4.15 -10.40
N VAL A 370 -5.69 3.80 -9.14
CA VAL A 370 -6.45 2.59 -8.77
C VAL A 370 -7.93 2.88 -8.86
N CYS A 371 -8.38 4.00 -8.29
CA CYS A 371 -9.78 4.44 -8.36
C CYS A 371 -10.27 4.46 -9.81
N GLY A 372 -9.50 5.00 -10.76
CA GLY A 372 -9.87 5.03 -12.18
C GLY A 372 -10.05 3.65 -12.84
N ARG A 373 -9.54 2.57 -12.24
CA ARG A 373 -9.65 1.19 -12.76
C ARG A 373 -10.77 0.38 -12.11
N VAL A 374 -11.11 0.69 -10.86
CA VAL A 374 -12.02 -0.13 -10.04
C VAL A 374 -13.29 0.59 -9.63
N CYS A 375 -13.35 1.91 -9.78
CA CYS A 375 -14.53 2.69 -9.48
C CYS A 375 -15.69 2.25 -10.38
N PRO A 376 -16.88 1.96 -9.82
CA PRO A 376 -18.09 1.75 -10.62
C PRO A 376 -18.77 3.10 -10.87
N GLN A 377 -18.14 3.98 -11.67
CA GLN A 377 -18.57 5.37 -11.85
C GLN A 377 -20.02 5.48 -12.33
N GLU A 378 -20.49 4.52 -13.12
CA GLU A 378 -21.85 4.44 -13.65
C GLU A 378 -22.92 4.29 -12.57
N LYS A 379 -22.55 3.75 -11.40
CA LYS A 379 -23.42 3.62 -10.21
C LYS A 379 -23.18 4.72 -9.17
N GLN A 380 -22.16 5.55 -9.37
CA GLN A 380 -21.71 6.57 -8.43
C GLN A 380 -21.89 7.96 -9.05
N CYS A 381 -20.79 8.64 -9.38
CA CYS A 381 -20.81 10.02 -9.84
C CYS A 381 -21.55 10.22 -11.16
N GLU A 382 -21.50 9.28 -12.11
CA GLU A 382 -22.25 9.40 -13.36
C GLU A 382 -23.76 9.26 -13.13
N SER A 383 -24.20 8.41 -12.19
CA SER A 383 -25.62 8.25 -11.86
C SER A 383 -26.26 9.52 -11.28
N ARG A 384 -25.43 10.44 -10.78
CA ARG A 384 -25.82 11.74 -10.22
C ARG A 384 -25.52 12.90 -11.18
N CYS A 385 -24.94 12.63 -12.35
CA CYS A 385 -24.65 13.64 -13.36
C CYS A 385 -25.93 13.99 -14.14
N ILE A 386 -26.09 15.28 -14.48
CA ILE A 386 -27.26 15.81 -15.20
C ILE A 386 -27.11 15.76 -16.71
#